data_AF-A0A640XRI8-F1
#
_entry.id   AF-A0A640XRI8-F1
#
_cell.length_a   1.000
_cell.length_b   1.000
_cell.length_c   1.000
_cell.angle_alpha   90.00
_cell.angle_beta   90.00
_cell.angle_gamma   90.00
#
_symmetry.space_group_name_H-M   'P 1'
#
loop_
_entity.id
_entity.type
_entity.pdbx_description
1 polymer ?
#
loop_
_entity_poly.entity_id
_entity_poly.type
_entity_poly.pdbx_seq_one_letter_code
_entity_poly.pdbx_strand_id
1 'polypeptide(L)' 'MMKLLNCRILLRKEPEGGYTVIVPSLPGCITYGDTIDEAIKMAKEAIGLYIESLKTHGEEIPTEEDTLEYTLTIKSHA' A
#
# COMPACT_ATOMS: atom_id res chain seq x y z
N MET A 1 21.05 -6.17 -10.70
CA MET A 1 21.01 -4.75 -10.26
C MET A 1 19.79 -4.62 -9.36
N MET A 2 19.92 -4.04 -8.16
CA MET A 2 18.79 -3.87 -7.23
C MET A 2 18.05 -2.59 -7.59
N LYS A 3 16.76 -2.68 -7.94
CA LYS A 3 15.90 -1.52 -8.19
C LYS A 3 15.20 -1.17 -6.88
N LEU A 4 15.31 0.08 -6.44
CA LEU A 4 14.53 0.61 -5.32
C LEU A 4 13.10 0.83 -5.82
N LEU A 5 12.13 0.27 -5.09
CA LEU A 5 10.72 0.47 -5.36
C LEU A 5 10.11 1.27 -4.20
N ASN A 6 9.46 2.37 -4.54
CA ASN A 6 8.66 3.15 -3.60
C ASN A 6 7.19 2.79 -3.79
N CYS A 7 6.52 2.40 -2.70
CA CYS A 7 5.09 2.16 -2.67
C CYS A 7 4.47 3.05 -1.60
N ARG A 8 3.46 3.83 -1.96
CA ARG A 8 2.65 4.57 -0.99
C ARG A 8 1.70 3.61 -0.29
N ILE A 9 1.55 3.79 1.02
CA ILE A 9 0.64 3.01 1.84
C ILE A 9 -0.33 3.93 2.57
N LEU A 10 -1.59 3.51 2.65
CA LEU A 10 -2.64 4.19 3.41
C LEU A 10 -2.93 3.34 4.65
N LEU A 11 -2.76 3.92 5.84
CA LEU A 11 -3.14 3.28 7.09
C LEU A 11 -4.50 3.80 7.54
N ARG A 12 -5.50 2.94 7.51
CA ARG A 12 -6.84 3.23 8.04
C ARG A 12 -6.95 2.63 9.43
N LYS A 13 -7.19 3.46 10.44
CA LYS A 13 -7.50 2.99 11.80
C LYS A 13 -8.86 2.30 11.81
N GLU A 14 -8.93 1.12 12.39
CA GLU A 14 -10.19 0.35 12.48
C GLU A 14 -10.92 0.60 13.81
N PRO A 15 -12.27 0.49 13.86
CA PRO A 15 -13.07 0.71 15.07
C PRO A 15 -12.69 -0.20 16.26
N GLU A 16 -12.33 -1.44 15.97
CA GLU A 16 -11.89 -2.46 16.93
C GLU A 16 -10.45 -2.28 17.43
N GLY A 17 -9.70 -1.35 16.83
CA GLY A 17 -8.26 -1.18 17.06
C GLY A 17 -7.42 -1.65 15.88
N GLY A 18 -6.14 -1.30 15.91
CA GLY A 18 -5.20 -1.56 14.82
C GLY A 18 -5.45 -0.77 13.54
N TYR A 19 -4.81 -1.21 12.48
CA TYR A 19 -4.70 -0.48 11.22
C TYR A 19 -4.78 -1.44 10.02
N THR A 20 -5.76 -1.22 9.15
CA THR A 20 -5.75 -1.78 7.80
C THR A 20 -4.79 -0.98 6.93
N VAL A 21 -3.91 -1.67 6.22
CA VAL A 21 -3.01 -1.07 5.22
C VAL A 21 -3.54 -1.36 3.84
N ILE A 22 -3.57 -0.33 3.01
CA ILE A 22 -3.93 -0.40 1.58
C ILE A 22 -2.75 0.14 0.79
N VAL A 23 -2.37 -0.55 -0.28
CA VAL A 23 -1.32 -0.10 -1.22
C VAL A 23 -1.99 0.29 -2.55
N PRO A 24 -2.25 1.59 -2.81
CA PRO A 24 -3.07 1.99 -3.97
C PRO A 24 -2.51 1.56 -5.32
N SER A 25 -1.18 1.50 -5.45
CA SER A 25 -0.49 1.05 -6.67
C SER A 25 -0.53 -0.47 -6.89
N LEU A 26 -0.91 -1.25 -5.88
CA LEU A 26 -1.05 -2.71 -5.94
C LEU A 26 -2.48 -3.09 -5.55
N PRO A 27 -3.46 -3.00 -6.48
CA PRO A 27 -4.86 -3.27 -6.19
C PRO A 27 -5.06 -4.65 -5.55
N GLY A 28 -5.77 -4.69 -4.42
CA GLY A 28 -6.00 -5.92 -3.66
C GLY A 28 -4.88 -6.27 -2.67
N CYS A 29 -3.75 -5.56 -2.67
CA CYS A 29 -2.75 -5.67 -1.61
C CYS A 29 -3.25 -4.95 -0.35
N ILE A 30 -3.97 -5.70 0.48
CA ILE A 30 -4.57 -5.25 1.74
C ILE A 30 -4.04 -6.14 2.85
N THR A 31 -3.61 -5.53 3.95
CA THR A 31 -3.13 -6.23 5.14
C THR A 31 -3.55 -5.47 6.41
N TYR A 32 -3.19 -5.98 7.58
CA TYR A 32 -3.57 -5.43 8.87
C TYR A 32 -2.44 -5.61 9.90
N GLY A 33 -2.38 -4.71 10.89
CA GLY A 33 -1.57 -4.91 12.10
C GLY A 33 -2.18 -4.17 13.30
N ASP A 34 -1.94 -4.68 14.51
CA ASP A 34 -2.49 -4.12 15.75
C ASP A 34 -1.87 -2.77 16.10
N THR A 35 -0.64 -2.53 15.62
CA THR A 35 0.11 -1.27 15.78
C THR A 35 0.54 -0.73 14.41
N ILE A 36 0.94 0.55 14.37
CA ILE A 36 1.49 1.16 13.14
C ILE A 36 2.73 0.40 12.67
N ASP A 37 3.64 0.06 13.58
CA ASP A 37 4.89 -0.64 13.24
C ASP A 37 4.62 -2.03 12.68
N GLU A 38 3.67 -2.76 13.29
CA GLU A 38 3.25 -4.06 12.79
C GLU A 38 2.56 -3.93 11.43
N ALA A 39 1.64 -2.99 11.26
CA ALA A 39 0.96 -2.74 10.00
C ALA A 39 1.97 -2.45 8.86
N ILE A 40 3.00 -1.64 9.13
CA ILE A 40 4.10 -1.37 8.18
C ILE A 40 4.91 -2.64 7.88
N LYS A 41 5.22 -3.46 8.90
CA LYS A 41 5.91 -4.74 8.69
C LYS A 41 5.09 -5.65 7.79
N MET A 42 3.81 -5.82 8.09
CA MET A 42 2.89 -6.64 7.31
C MET A 42 2.74 -6.11 5.88
N ALA A 43 2.76 -4.80 5.68
CA ALA A 43 2.73 -4.18 4.36
C ALA A 43 3.98 -4.53 3.53
N LYS A 44 5.18 -4.48 4.14
CA LYS A 44 6.43 -4.85 3.45
C LYS A 44 6.40 -6.31 2.98
N GLU A 45 5.90 -7.21 3.82
CA GLU A 45 5.77 -8.64 3.48
C GLU A 45 4.75 -8.84 2.34
N ALA A 46 3.56 -8.24 2.45
CA ALA A 46 2.51 -8.35 1.43
C ALA A 46 2.95 -7.75 0.07
N ILE A 47 3.59 -6.59 0.07
CA ILE A 47 4.16 -5.96 -1.14
C ILE A 47 5.22 -6.88 -1.78
N GLY A 48 6.11 -7.46 -0.96
CA GLY A 48 7.13 -8.39 -1.44
C GLY A 48 6.51 -9.59 -2.16
N LEU A 49 5.54 -10.25 -1.54
CA LEU A 49 4.82 -11.39 -2.13
C LEU A 49 4.05 -11.01 -3.39
N TYR A 50 3.42 -9.83 -3.42
CA TYR A 50 2.71 -9.35 -4.60
C TYR A 50 3.66 -9.19 -5.78
N ILE A 51 4.83 -8.57 -5.56
CA ILE A 51 5.86 -8.38 -6.59
C ILE A 51 6.41 -9.71 -7.10
N GLU A 52 6.63 -10.68 -6.21
CA GLU A 52 7.03 -12.03 -6.60
C GLU A 52 5.98 -12.71 -7.49
N SER A 53 4.70 -12.55 -7.17
CA SER A 53 3.61 -13.01 -8.01
C SER A 53 3.63 -12.37 -9.40
N LEU A 54 3.72 -11.03 -9.49
CA LEU A 54 3.79 -10.33 -10.79
C LEU A 54 4.96 -10.84 -11.64
N LYS A 55 6.15 -10.99 -11.05
CA LYS A 55 7.32 -11.53 -11.74
C LYS A 55 7.08 -12.96 -12.25
N THR A 56 6.43 -13.80 -11.45
CA THR A 56 6.14 -15.20 -11.82
C THR A 56 5.19 -15.29 -13.01
N HIS A 57 4.27 -14.33 -13.14
CA HIS A 57 3.31 -14.26 -14.24
C HIS A 57 3.78 -13.41 -15.43
N GLY A 58 5.00 -12.84 -15.36
CA GLY A 58 5.53 -11.97 -16.42
C GLY A 58 4.83 -10.62 -16.53
N GLU A 59 4.18 -10.18 -15.45
CA GLU A 59 3.48 -8.90 -15.39
C GLU A 59 4.43 -7.76 -15.01
N GLU A 60 4.09 -6.54 -15.46
CA GLU A 60 4.85 -5.35 -15.12
C GLU A 60 4.67 -4.98 -13.64
N ILE A 61 5.75 -4.54 -12.99
CA ILE A 61 5.72 -4.03 -11.63
C ILE A 61 5.32 -2.54 -11.69
N PRO A 62 4.19 -2.13 -11.09
CA PRO A 62 3.79 -0.74 -11.07
C PRO A 62 4.84 0.16 -10.42
N THR A 63 5.10 1.33 -11.00
CA THR A 63 5.99 2.35 -10.44
C THR A 63 5.20 3.63 -10.12
N GLU A 64 5.69 4.38 -9.14
CA GLU A 64 5.08 5.65 -8.71
C GLU A 64 5.94 6.88 -9.03
N GLU A 65 7.01 6.72 -9.82
CA GLU A 65 8.03 7.77 -10.10
C GLU A 65 7.42 9.05 -10.71
N ASP A 66 6.36 8.92 -11.50
CA ASP A 66 5.67 10.03 -12.16
C ASP A 66 4.28 10.34 -11.57
N THR A 67 4.00 9.87 -10.35
CA THR A 67 2.69 10.08 -9.69
C THR A 67 2.79 11.07 -8.54
N LEU A 68 1.89 12.06 -8.52
CA LEU A 68 1.74 13.00 -7.41
C LEU A 68 0.62 12.56 -6.48
N GLU A 69 0.86 12.65 -5.17
CA GLU A 69 -0.17 12.52 -4.14
C GLU A 69 -0.64 13.90 -3.71
N TYR A 70 -1.97 14.10 -3.67
CA TYR A 70 -2.55 15.35 -3.18
C TYR A 70 -3.87 15.09 -2.45
N THR A 71 -4.05 15.74 -1.30
CA THR A 71 -5.31 15.71 -0.55
C THR A 71 -6.17 16.91 -0.96
N LEU A 72 -7.36 16.65 -1.50
CA LEU A 72 -8.35 17.68 -1.79
C LEU A 72 -9.35 17.79 -0.63
N THR A 73 -9.48 18.99 -0.07
CA THR A 73 -10.52 19.31 0.91
C THR A 73 -11.68 20.01 0.21
N ILE A 74 -12.82 19.33 0.12
CA ILE A 74 -14.06 19.89 -0.43
C ILE A 74 -15.04 20.17 0.70
N LYS A 75 -15.82 21.26 0.59
CA LYS A 75 -16.95 21.49 1.48
C LYS A 75 -18.13 20.67 0.97
N SER A 76 -18.64 19.76 1.78
CA SER A 76 -19.91 19.07 1.55
C SER A 76 -20.97 19.78 2.39
N HIS A 77 -22.08 20.16 1.74
CA HIS A 77 -23.32 20.50 2.42
C HIS A 77 -24.11 19.21 2.51
N ALA A 78 -24.36 18.75 3.73
CA ALA A 78 -25.31 17.67 4.01
C ALA A 78 -26.74 18.17 3.82
#